data_AF-A0A9Q9MDW7-F1
#
_entry.id   AF-A0A9Q9MDW7-F1
#
_cell.length_a   1.000
_cell.length_b   1.000
_cell.length_c   1.000
_cell.angle_alpha   90.00
_cell.angle_beta   90.00
_cell.angle_gamma   90.00
#
_symmetry.space_group_name_H-M   'P 1'
#
loop_
_entity.id
_entity.type
_entity.pdbx_description
1 polymer ?
#
loop_
_entity_poly.entity_id
_entity_poly.type
_entity_poly.pdbx_seq_one_letter_code
_entity_poly.pdbx_strand_id
1 'polypeptide(L)'
;MALSGRFHIAIAHGVSYLVYRFRQHDFLRKQRHARADFFRVPPHRSSFQRGFSQVASEANASENAALLGSNLRAMESDVRQRENLARAPATVAFIDIAGFSAISDVYGDAAALDVLQVFESMVGDALSDYEPPIKWIGDEAMLSFPEPGTAIQVLGPLLQACRKEPRLPLTRTGLNHGPVVRRAGDLFGSTVNIAARITALASPGQLLATQPVAEAAAARGILVRDLGMVALRSVAGEVALYEIELAPSADPAWIDPVCKMHAPYSSYSRAAPEGPWFCSPQCEEAYRRSPQTYTLPR
;
A
#
# COMPACT_ATOMS: atom_id res chain seq x y z
N MET A 1 8.51 -12.39 75.04
CA MET A 1 8.32 -11.45 73.91
C MET A 1 8.03 -12.31 72.69
N ALA A 2 6.78 -12.63 72.31
CA ALA A 2 5.74 -11.77 71.71
C ALA A 2 6.32 -11.09 70.44
N LEU A 3 5.91 -11.33 69.18
CA LEU A 3 4.58 -11.31 68.52
C LEU A 3 4.77 -11.88 67.07
N SER A 4 3.98 -12.85 66.59
CA SER A 4 2.71 -12.76 65.82
C SER A 4 2.75 -12.36 64.32
N GLY A 5 2.22 -13.26 63.47
CA GLY A 5 1.35 -12.99 62.29
C GLY A 5 2.04 -12.62 60.97
N ARG A 6 1.53 -12.96 59.78
CA ARG A 6 0.22 -13.48 59.35
C ARG A 6 0.36 -14.28 58.04
N PHE A 7 -0.56 -15.22 57.86
CA PHE A 7 -0.92 -15.85 56.60
C PHE A 7 -1.52 -14.82 55.62
N HIS A 8 -1.17 -14.92 54.34
CA HIS A 8 -2.09 -14.55 53.25
C HIS A 8 -2.17 -15.67 52.22
N ILE A 9 -3.41 -16.10 52.04
CA ILE A 9 -3.93 -17.09 51.11
C ILE A 9 -3.82 -16.53 49.70
N ALA A 10 -3.10 -17.20 48.80
CA ALA A 10 -3.21 -16.96 47.36
C ALA A 10 -4.22 -17.97 46.79
N ILE A 11 -5.42 -17.49 46.48
CA ILE A 11 -6.48 -18.24 45.80
C ILE A 11 -6.08 -18.43 44.34
N ALA A 12 -6.05 -19.69 43.92
CA ALA A 12 -5.95 -20.09 42.53
C ALA A 12 -7.27 -19.89 41.80
N HIS A 13 -7.25 -19.20 40.66
CA HIS A 13 -8.22 -19.39 39.58
C HIS A 13 -7.49 -19.25 38.24
N GLY A 14 -7.38 -20.38 37.53
CA GLY A 14 -6.89 -20.41 36.16
C GLY A 14 -7.99 -20.03 35.17
N VAL A 15 -7.58 -19.48 34.02
CA VAL A 15 -8.30 -19.64 32.75
C VAL A 15 -7.26 -19.71 31.63
N SER A 16 -7.40 -20.77 30.84
CA SER A 16 -6.60 -21.17 29.67
C SER A 16 -6.46 -20.08 28.60
N TYR A 17 -5.26 -19.91 28.06
CA TYR A 17 -5.08 -19.29 26.74
C TYR A 17 -4.67 -20.36 25.72
N LEU A 18 -5.57 -20.54 24.75
CA LEU A 18 -5.47 -21.46 23.63
C LEU A 18 -4.48 -20.90 22.60
N VAL A 19 -3.44 -21.68 22.30
CA VAL A 19 -2.43 -21.41 21.28
C VAL A 19 -3.02 -21.79 19.91
N TYR A 20 -3.19 -20.81 19.01
CA TYR A 20 -3.39 -21.08 17.58
C TYR A 20 -2.11 -20.75 16.80
N ARG A 21 -1.40 -21.80 16.42
CA ARG A 21 -0.40 -21.83 15.34
C ARG A 21 -1.15 -22.02 14.02
N PHE A 22 -0.94 -21.16 13.03
CA PHE A 22 -1.19 -21.51 11.63
C PHE A 22 -0.04 -21.01 10.76
N ARG A 23 0.54 -21.94 10.00
CA ARG A 23 1.63 -21.79 9.05
C ARG A 23 1.15 -22.47 7.76
N GLN A 24 1.27 -21.80 6.62
CA GLN A 24 1.49 -22.30 5.24
C GLN A 24 0.92 -21.26 4.26
N HIS A 25 1.74 -20.58 3.43
CA HIS A 25 2.36 -21.02 2.17
C HIS A 25 1.37 -21.39 1.05
N ASP A 26 1.66 -20.85 -0.14
CA ASP A 26 1.12 -21.15 -1.47
C ASP A 26 -0.25 -20.57 -1.87
N PHE A 27 -0.25 -19.32 -2.35
CA PHE A 27 -1.32 -18.87 -3.25
C PHE A 27 -0.93 -17.72 -4.19
N LEU A 28 0.02 -17.92 -5.12
CA LEU A 28 0.10 -17.08 -6.34
C LEU A 28 0.72 -17.85 -7.52
N ARG A 29 -0.04 -18.74 -8.16
CA ARG A 29 0.23 -19.16 -9.54
C ARG A 29 -1.07 -19.57 -10.23
N LYS A 30 -1.23 -19.07 -11.46
CA LYS A 30 -2.28 -19.35 -12.46
C LYS A 30 -3.52 -18.45 -12.42
N GLN A 31 -3.48 -17.35 -13.18
CA GLN A 31 -4.57 -16.99 -14.10
C GLN A 31 -4.00 -16.16 -15.27
N ARG A 32 -3.65 -16.84 -16.37
CA ARG A 32 -3.58 -16.29 -17.73
C ARG A 32 -4.14 -17.34 -18.68
N HIS A 33 -4.97 -16.88 -19.62
CA HIS A 33 -5.61 -17.57 -20.75
C HIS A 33 -7.03 -18.08 -20.50
N ALA A 34 -8.00 -17.31 -21.01
CA ALA A 34 -9.14 -17.86 -21.73
C ALA A 34 -9.47 -16.90 -22.88
N ARG A 35 -9.18 -17.34 -24.10
CA ARG A 35 -9.66 -16.77 -25.36
C ARG A 35 -10.68 -17.77 -25.93
N ALA A 36 -11.66 -17.21 -26.63
CA ALA A 36 -12.84 -17.77 -27.30
C ALA A 36 -12.77 -19.22 -27.82
N ASP A 37 -13.93 -19.91 -27.78
CA ASP A 37 -14.54 -20.69 -28.87
C ASP A 37 -15.93 -21.19 -28.39
N PHE A 38 -17.04 -20.69 -28.96
CA PHE A 38 -17.76 -21.13 -30.17
C PHE A 38 -18.90 -22.14 -29.90
N PHE A 39 -20.05 -21.81 -30.51
CA PHE A 39 -21.36 -22.45 -30.54
C PHE A 39 -21.39 -23.99 -30.69
N ARG A 40 -22.26 -24.67 -29.92
CA ARG A 40 -23.24 -25.64 -30.48
C ARG A 40 -24.23 -26.15 -29.41
N VAL A 41 -25.52 -25.88 -29.64
CA VAL A 41 -26.66 -26.58 -29.02
C VAL A 41 -27.14 -27.66 -29.99
N PRO A 42 -27.45 -28.89 -29.53
CA PRO A 42 -28.33 -29.79 -30.25
C PRO A 42 -29.66 -30.01 -29.50
N PRO A 43 -30.79 -30.11 -30.21
CA PRO A 43 -32.10 -30.42 -29.62
C PRO A 43 -32.42 -31.92 -29.76
N HIS A 44 -33.06 -32.54 -28.76
CA HIS A 44 -34.33 -33.28 -28.92
C HIS A 44 -34.78 -34.08 -27.67
N ARG A 45 -36.05 -33.84 -27.31
CA ARG A 45 -37.15 -34.76 -26.95
C ARG A 45 -37.06 -35.77 -25.78
N SER A 46 -37.88 -35.42 -24.79
CA SER A 46 -39.08 -36.14 -24.28
C SER A 46 -38.95 -37.29 -23.28
N SER A 47 -39.92 -37.24 -22.35
CA SER A 47 -40.49 -38.30 -21.50
C SER A 47 -39.70 -38.76 -20.27
N PHE A 48 -39.93 -38.08 -19.15
CA PHE A 48 -40.25 -38.77 -17.89
C PHE A 48 -41.04 -37.83 -16.97
N GLN A 49 -42.36 -37.82 -17.13
CA GLN A 49 -43.30 -37.27 -16.15
C GLN A 49 -43.92 -38.47 -15.42
N ARG A 50 -43.62 -38.62 -14.12
CA ARG A 50 -44.61 -38.86 -13.07
C ARG A 50 -43.94 -39.05 -11.70
N GLY A 51 -44.47 -38.31 -10.73
CA GLY A 51 -44.44 -38.69 -9.32
C GLY A 51 -43.41 -37.97 -8.47
N PHE A 52 -43.73 -36.75 -8.04
CA PHE A 52 -43.81 -36.38 -6.62
C PHE A 52 -44.35 -34.94 -6.53
N SER A 53 -45.64 -34.84 -6.22
CA SER A 53 -46.38 -33.61 -5.94
C SER A 53 -46.23 -33.22 -4.47
N GLN A 54 -46.08 -31.91 -4.24
CA GLN A 54 -46.37 -31.14 -3.01
C GLN A 54 -45.47 -31.47 -1.79
N VAL A 55 -44.80 -30.51 -1.14
CA VAL A 55 -45.29 -29.23 -0.60
C VAL A 55 -44.16 -28.19 -0.63
N ALA A 56 -44.28 -27.12 -1.41
CA ALA A 56 -43.54 -25.88 -1.20
C ALA A 56 -44.61 -24.78 -1.13
N SER A 57 -45.01 -24.46 0.09
CA SER A 57 -46.06 -23.50 0.38
C SER A 57 -45.66 -22.10 -0.10
N GLU A 58 -46.61 -21.40 -0.73
CA GLU A 58 -46.53 -19.98 -1.05
C GLU A 58 -46.29 -19.10 0.20
N ALA A 59 -46.43 -19.67 1.40
CA ALA A 59 -46.06 -19.05 2.69
C ALA A 59 -44.56 -18.75 2.84
N ASN A 60 -43.67 -19.49 2.17
CA ASN A 60 -42.22 -19.27 2.30
C ASN A 60 -41.68 -18.10 1.47
N ALA A 61 -42.41 -17.63 0.45
CA ALA A 61 -41.92 -16.55 -0.41
C ALA A 61 -42.03 -15.18 0.28
N SER A 62 -43.15 -14.93 0.98
CA SER A 62 -43.34 -13.67 1.72
C SER A 62 -42.44 -13.59 2.96
N GLU A 63 -42.23 -14.72 3.63
CA GLU A 63 -41.39 -14.82 4.82
C GLU A 63 -39.90 -14.67 4.48
N ASN A 64 -39.43 -15.29 3.40
CA ASN A 64 -38.06 -15.08 2.88
C ASN A 64 -37.84 -13.65 2.35
N ALA A 65 -38.83 -13.04 1.70
CA ALA A 65 -38.75 -11.64 1.25
C ALA A 65 -38.71 -10.67 2.44
N ALA A 66 -39.45 -10.96 3.52
CA ALA A 66 -39.43 -10.18 4.76
C ALA A 66 -38.08 -10.30 5.50
N LEU A 67 -37.49 -11.49 5.55
CA LEU A 67 -36.16 -11.75 6.11
C LEU A 67 -35.03 -11.10 5.30
N LEU A 68 -35.11 -11.13 3.96
CA LEU A 68 -34.18 -10.40 3.09
C LEU A 68 -34.31 -8.89 3.30
N GLY A 69 -35.54 -8.37 3.38
CA GLY A 69 -35.80 -6.96 3.63
C GLY A 69 -35.37 -6.49 5.02
N SER A 70 -35.51 -7.33 6.06
CA SER A 70 -35.02 -7.01 7.41
C SER A 70 -33.49 -7.04 7.48
N ASN A 71 -32.84 -7.99 6.82
CA ASN A 71 -31.38 -8.06 6.74
C ASN A 71 -30.79 -6.86 5.96
N LEU A 72 -31.41 -6.46 4.84
CA LEU A 72 -31.04 -5.27 4.09
C LEU A 72 -31.19 -4.00 4.94
N ARG A 73 -32.31 -3.84 5.66
CA ARG A 73 -32.52 -2.70 6.56
C ARG A 73 -31.56 -2.68 7.75
N ALA A 74 -31.23 -3.85 8.31
CA ALA A 74 -30.22 -3.98 9.37
C ALA A 74 -28.82 -3.64 8.86
N MET A 75 -28.47 -4.08 7.65
CA MET A 75 -27.21 -3.68 6.99
C MET A 75 -27.19 -2.18 6.68
N GLU A 76 -28.28 -1.59 6.19
CA GLU A 76 -28.39 -0.16 5.94
C GLU A 76 -28.32 0.66 7.24
N SER A 77 -28.93 0.20 8.34
CA SER A 77 -28.81 0.85 9.64
C SER A 77 -27.39 0.73 10.19
N ASP A 78 -26.73 -0.42 10.05
CA ASP A 78 -25.32 -0.61 10.43
C ASP A 78 -24.39 0.25 9.58
N VAL A 79 -24.67 0.42 8.28
CA VAL A 79 -23.93 1.31 7.37
C VAL A 79 -24.07 2.76 7.84
N ARG A 80 -25.29 3.23 8.11
CA ARG A 80 -25.54 4.59 8.66
C ARG A 80 -24.90 4.79 10.02
N GLN A 81 -24.89 3.77 10.87
CA GLN A 81 -24.26 3.83 12.20
C GLN A 81 -22.72 3.79 12.11
N ARG A 82 -22.15 3.15 11.09
CA ARG A 82 -20.71 3.22 10.73
C ARG A 82 -20.33 4.53 10.05
N GLU A 83 -21.25 5.18 9.34
CA GLU A 83 -21.07 6.54 8.80
C GLU A 83 -20.99 7.59 9.91
N ASN A 84 -21.57 7.31 11.08
CA ASN A 84 -21.46 8.12 12.30
C ASN A 84 -20.15 7.93 13.08
N LEU A 85 -19.22 7.08 12.64
CA LEU A 85 -17.83 7.19 13.09
C LEU A 85 -17.30 8.52 12.58
N ALA A 86 -17.00 9.46 13.48
CA ALA A 86 -16.52 10.80 13.13
C ALA A 86 -15.36 10.69 12.12
N ARG A 87 -15.64 11.03 10.85
CA ARG A 87 -14.65 11.06 9.78
C ARG A 87 -13.95 12.39 9.81
N ALA A 88 -12.86 12.48 10.57
CA ALA A 88 -11.98 13.63 10.49
C ALA A 88 -11.20 13.57 9.17
N PRO A 89 -11.01 14.69 8.46
CA PRO A 89 -10.08 14.74 7.36
C PRO A 89 -8.65 14.52 7.86
N ALA A 90 -7.83 13.87 7.04
CA ALA A 90 -6.40 13.75 7.25
C ALA A 90 -5.68 13.63 5.90
N THR A 91 -4.42 14.02 5.87
CA THR A 91 -3.51 13.74 4.75
C THR A 91 -2.76 12.45 5.04
N VAL A 92 -3.02 11.42 4.23
CA VAL A 92 -2.34 10.13 4.30
C VAL A 92 -1.22 10.12 3.29
N ALA A 93 -0.02 9.77 3.74
CA ALA A 93 1.14 9.58 2.88
C ALA A 93 1.64 8.14 2.97
N PHE A 94 2.01 7.57 1.83
CA PHE A 94 2.80 6.35 1.77
C PHE A 94 4.16 6.68 1.15
N ILE A 95 5.22 6.14 1.74
CA ILE A 95 6.60 6.30 1.27
C ILE A 95 7.22 4.91 1.19
N ASP A 96 7.62 4.50 -0.01
CA ASP A 96 8.07 3.15 -0.31
C ASP A 96 9.47 3.17 -0.93
N ILE A 97 10.31 2.17 -0.65
CA ILE A 97 11.66 2.09 -1.23
C ILE A 97 11.55 1.46 -2.63
N ALA A 98 11.92 2.20 -3.68
CA ALA A 98 11.87 1.64 -5.01
C ALA A 98 12.89 0.51 -5.17
N GLY A 99 12.45 -0.63 -5.70
CA GLY A 99 13.35 -1.75 -6.01
C GLY A 99 13.87 -2.52 -4.79
N PHE A 100 13.25 -2.38 -3.61
CA PHE A 100 13.66 -3.07 -2.40
C PHE A 100 13.77 -4.60 -2.57
N SER A 101 12.78 -5.23 -3.23
CA SER A 101 12.84 -6.68 -3.51
C SER A 101 14.07 -7.09 -4.31
N ALA A 102 14.52 -6.25 -5.25
CA ALA A 102 15.74 -6.52 -6.02
C ALA A 102 16.99 -6.43 -5.14
N ILE A 103 16.98 -5.62 -4.08
CA ILE A 103 18.11 -5.59 -3.12
C ILE A 103 18.23 -6.92 -2.39
N SER A 104 17.12 -7.45 -1.86
CA SER A 104 17.11 -8.77 -1.22
C SER A 104 17.61 -9.86 -2.17
N ASP A 105 17.17 -9.84 -3.42
CA ASP A 105 17.56 -10.85 -4.42
C ASP A 105 19.05 -10.76 -4.83
N VAL A 106 19.59 -9.54 -4.95
CA VAL A 106 20.94 -9.30 -5.49
C VAL A 106 22.02 -9.29 -4.41
N TYR A 107 21.72 -8.71 -3.24
CA TYR A 107 22.68 -8.49 -2.16
C TYR A 107 22.36 -9.30 -0.89
N GLY A 108 21.21 -9.95 -0.83
CA GLY A 108 20.77 -10.77 0.30
C GLY A 108 20.04 -9.99 1.39
N ASP A 109 19.41 -10.74 2.31
CA ASP A 109 18.53 -10.18 3.34
C ASP A 109 19.24 -9.23 4.31
N ALA A 110 20.52 -9.47 4.63
CA ALA A 110 21.27 -8.60 5.53
C ALA A 110 21.44 -7.18 4.96
N ALA A 111 21.78 -7.07 3.67
CA ALA A 111 21.89 -5.77 3.00
C ALA A 111 20.52 -5.08 2.88
N ALA A 112 19.45 -5.85 2.64
CA ALA A 112 18.09 -5.32 2.62
C ALA A 112 17.66 -4.77 3.99
N LEU A 113 18.03 -5.44 5.09
CA LEU A 113 17.78 -4.95 6.45
C LEU A 113 18.56 -3.67 6.75
N ASP A 114 19.81 -3.55 6.31
CA ASP A 114 20.60 -2.32 6.49
C ASP A 114 19.94 -1.13 5.77
N VAL A 115 19.45 -1.33 4.55
CA VAL A 115 18.70 -0.32 3.79
C VAL A 115 17.42 0.09 4.53
N LEU A 116 16.68 -0.89 5.05
CA LEU A 116 15.46 -0.63 5.81
C LEU A 116 15.75 0.18 7.08
N GLN A 117 16.80 -0.15 7.83
CA GLN A 117 17.19 0.59 9.04
C GLN A 117 17.57 2.03 8.75
N VAL A 118 18.29 2.28 7.64
CA VAL A 118 18.61 3.65 7.20
C VAL A 118 17.31 4.41 6.91
N PHE A 119 16.37 3.80 6.17
CA PHE A 119 15.10 4.43 5.87
C PHE A 119 14.26 4.72 7.11
N GLU A 120 14.12 3.74 8.01
CA GLU A 120 13.41 3.88 9.28
C GLU A 120 13.99 5.01 10.14
N SER A 121 15.32 5.12 10.23
CA SER A 121 16.00 6.20 10.94
C SER A 121 15.66 7.56 10.34
N MET A 122 15.73 7.71 9.01
CA MET A 122 15.45 8.97 8.34
C MET A 122 14.00 9.42 8.50
N VAL A 123 13.06 8.47 8.42
CA VAL A 123 11.63 8.72 8.69
C VAL A 123 11.43 9.12 10.16
N GLY A 124 12.08 8.43 11.09
CA GLY A 124 12.04 8.76 12.52
C GLY A 124 12.56 10.17 12.83
N ASP A 125 13.70 10.53 12.24
CA ASP A 125 14.30 11.86 12.40
C ASP A 125 13.39 12.96 11.83
N ALA A 126 12.77 12.74 10.67
CA ALA A 126 11.85 13.70 10.05
C ALA A 126 10.55 13.90 10.87
N LEU A 127 10.17 12.92 11.68
CA LEU A 127 8.95 12.92 12.48
C LEU A 127 9.22 13.25 13.97
N SER A 128 10.39 13.77 14.33
CA SER A 128 10.75 14.06 15.73
C SER A 128 9.72 14.92 16.48
N ASP A 129 9.10 15.86 15.75
CA ASP A 129 8.10 16.80 16.28
C ASP A 129 6.65 16.42 15.90
N TYR A 130 6.44 15.22 15.34
CA TYR A 130 5.18 14.76 14.76
C TYR A 130 4.76 13.38 15.28
N GLU A 131 3.56 12.92 14.91
CA GLU A 131 3.16 11.54 15.17
C GLU A 131 4.10 10.56 14.43
N PRO A 132 4.49 9.44 15.05
CA PRO A 132 5.26 8.40 14.38
C PRO A 132 4.45 7.78 13.21
N PRO A 133 5.07 6.97 12.34
CA PRO A 133 4.35 6.24 11.32
C PRO A 133 3.16 5.48 11.92
N ILE A 134 2.00 5.54 11.25
CA ILE A 134 0.80 4.78 11.62
C ILE A 134 1.14 3.29 11.65
N LYS A 135 1.87 2.83 10.62
CA LYS A 135 2.46 1.50 10.55
C LYS A 135 3.51 1.42 9.46
N TRP A 136 4.34 0.38 9.58
CA TRP A 136 5.24 -0.10 8.53
C TRP A 136 4.60 -1.29 7.81
N ILE A 137 4.76 -1.34 6.49
CA ILE A 137 4.28 -2.42 5.62
C ILE A 137 5.47 -2.90 4.79
N GLY A 138 6.31 -3.75 5.38
CA GLY A 138 7.60 -4.10 4.77
C GLY A 138 8.52 -2.88 4.73
N ASP A 139 8.91 -2.46 3.53
CA ASP A 139 9.72 -1.27 3.24
C ASP A 139 8.91 0.01 3.00
N GLU A 140 7.58 -0.05 3.18
CA GLU A 140 6.67 1.09 3.02
C GLU A 140 6.26 1.69 4.37
N ALA A 141 6.42 3.00 4.53
CA ALA A 141 5.96 3.78 5.67
C ALA A 141 4.58 4.38 5.38
N MET A 142 3.60 4.17 6.28
CA MET A 142 2.31 4.85 6.24
C MET A 142 2.27 5.98 7.28
N LEU A 143 2.15 7.22 6.83
CA LEU A 143 2.13 8.42 7.66
C LEU A 143 0.76 9.12 7.60
N SER A 144 0.45 9.91 8.63
CA SER A 144 -0.74 10.74 8.69
C SER A 144 -0.40 12.14 9.17
N PHE A 145 -0.97 13.14 8.52
CA PHE A 145 -0.86 14.53 8.90
C PHE A 145 -2.26 15.15 8.99
N PRO A 146 -2.48 16.18 9.83
CA PRO A 146 -3.77 16.85 9.93
C PRO A 146 -4.14 17.54 8.61
N GLU A 147 -3.18 18.24 8.00
CA GLU A 147 -3.40 19.07 6.82
C GLU A 147 -2.39 18.79 5.71
N PRO A 148 -2.73 19.04 4.42
CA PRO A 148 -1.80 18.82 3.32
C PRO A 148 -0.53 19.66 3.43
N GLY A 149 -0.65 20.91 3.91
CA GLY A 149 0.50 21.80 4.11
C GLY A 149 1.52 21.25 5.11
N THR A 150 1.05 20.59 6.17
CA THR A 150 1.92 19.91 7.15
C THR A 150 2.67 18.75 6.52
N ALA A 151 1.98 17.93 5.72
CA ALA A 151 2.61 16.82 5.01
C ALA A 151 3.73 17.33 4.07
N ILE A 152 3.46 18.38 3.28
CA ILE A 152 4.45 18.98 2.39
C ILE A 152 5.66 19.53 3.17
N GLN A 153 5.43 20.17 4.31
CA GLN A 153 6.49 20.71 5.16
C GLN A 153 7.42 19.63 5.70
N VAL A 154 6.87 18.49 6.14
CA VAL A 154 7.64 17.37 6.70
C VAL A 154 8.32 16.56 5.60
N LEU A 155 7.59 16.23 4.53
CA LEU A 155 8.09 15.37 3.48
C LEU A 155 9.11 16.04 2.58
N GLY A 156 9.09 17.36 2.42
CA GLY A 156 10.07 18.07 1.59
C GLY A 156 11.52 17.76 1.98
N PRO A 157 11.95 18.11 3.22
CA PRO A 157 13.28 17.78 3.72
C PRO A 157 13.56 16.27 3.76
N LEU A 158 12.59 15.45 4.16
CA LEU A 158 12.75 13.99 4.22
C LEU A 158 13.07 13.39 2.85
N LEU A 159 12.26 13.66 1.83
CA LEU A 159 12.46 13.10 0.49
C LEU A 159 13.74 13.63 -0.16
N GLN A 160 14.11 14.88 0.13
CA GLN A 160 15.39 15.43 -0.31
C GLN A 160 16.57 14.71 0.37
N ALA A 161 16.47 14.41 1.67
CA ALA A 161 17.48 13.65 2.40
C ALA A 161 17.58 12.22 1.87
N CYS A 162 16.45 11.52 1.71
CA CYS A 162 16.41 10.16 1.17
C CYS A 162 17.08 10.06 -0.20
N ARG A 163 16.83 11.04 -1.09
CA ARG A 163 17.47 11.09 -2.42
C ARG A 163 18.99 11.28 -2.36
N LYS A 164 19.50 11.94 -1.33
CA LYS A 164 20.94 12.22 -1.16
C LYS A 164 21.68 11.11 -0.41
N GLU A 165 20.98 10.19 0.23
CA GLU A 165 21.58 9.10 0.99
C GLU A 165 22.08 8.00 0.02
N PRO A 166 23.39 7.82 -0.14
CA PRO A 166 23.96 6.86 -1.10
C PRO A 166 23.65 5.39 -0.77
N ARG A 167 23.23 5.09 0.46
CA ARG A 167 22.84 3.74 0.90
C ARG A 167 21.35 3.46 0.73
N LEU A 168 20.57 4.41 0.22
CA LEU A 168 19.12 4.29 0.09
C LEU A 168 18.70 4.40 -1.38
N PRO A 169 17.94 3.43 -1.92
CA PRO A 169 17.29 3.61 -3.21
C PRO A 169 16.36 4.81 -3.22
N LEU A 170 16.03 5.30 -4.42
CA LEU A 170 15.01 6.32 -4.52
C LEU A 170 13.68 5.85 -3.94
N THR A 171 12.99 6.74 -3.23
CA THR A 171 11.66 6.45 -2.68
C THR A 171 10.57 6.77 -3.69
N ARG A 172 9.45 6.07 -3.60
CA ARG A 172 8.17 6.39 -4.25
C ARG A 172 7.25 6.98 -3.21
N THR A 173 6.49 8.01 -3.56
CA THR A 173 5.64 8.69 -2.58
C THR A 173 4.26 8.96 -3.15
N GLY A 174 3.22 8.68 -2.37
CA GLY A 174 1.84 9.00 -2.73
C GLY A 174 1.10 9.68 -1.58
N LEU A 175 0.41 10.79 -1.88
CA LEU A 175 -0.36 11.55 -0.90
C LEU A 175 -1.82 11.72 -1.32
N ASN A 176 -2.72 11.50 -0.37
CA ASN A 176 -4.12 11.88 -0.54
C ASN A 176 -4.66 12.53 0.72
N HIS A 177 -5.48 13.56 0.56
CA HIS A 177 -6.17 14.21 1.65
C HIS A 177 -7.68 14.02 1.54
N GLY A 178 -8.33 13.68 2.65
CA GLY A 178 -9.76 13.45 2.69
C GLY A 178 -10.21 12.78 3.98
N PRO A 179 -11.50 12.42 4.08
CA PRO A 179 -12.06 11.80 5.28
C PRO A 179 -11.41 10.44 5.57
N VAL A 180 -11.05 10.20 6.82
CA VAL A 180 -10.53 8.92 7.30
C VAL A 180 -11.29 8.43 8.53
N VAL A 181 -11.28 7.11 8.75
CA VAL A 181 -11.76 6.49 9.98
C VAL A 181 -10.56 6.03 10.78
N ARG A 182 -10.34 6.61 11.97
CA ARG A 182 -9.29 6.19 12.89
C ARG A 182 -9.82 5.15 13.86
N ARG A 183 -9.16 3.98 13.94
CA ARG A 183 -9.57 2.88 14.83
C ARG A 183 -8.35 2.10 15.31
N ALA A 184 -8.23 1.95 16.63
CA ALA A 184 -7.17 1.15 17.27
C ALA A 184 -5.75 1.53 16.79
N GLY A 185 -5.49 2.83 16.61
CA GLY A 185 -4.20 3.33 16.12
C GLY A 185 -4.00 3.29 14.60
N ASP A 186 -4.89 2.66 13.85
CA ASP A 186 -4.80 2.56 12.38
C ASP A 186 -5.80 3.49 11.67
N LEU A 187 -5.62 3.70 10.36
CA LEU A 187 -6.47 4.51 9.50
C LEU A 187 -7.09 3.67 8.38
N PHE A 188 -8.38 3.93 8.13
CA PHE A 188 -9.15 3.24 7.11
C PHE A 188 -9.96 4.24 6.26
N GLY A 189 -10.27 3.83 5.03
CA GLY A 189 -11.18 4.55 4.14
C GLY A 189 -10.63 4.71 2.74
N SER A 190 -11.45 5.32 1.87
CA SER A 190 -11.07 5.60 0.47
C SER A 190 -9.79 6.43 0.39
N THR A 191 -9.61 7.38 1.31
CA THR A 191 -8.43 8.25 1.36
C THR A 191 -7.13 7.45 1.43
N VAL A 192 -7.06 6.48 2.35
CA VAL A 192 -5.92 5.57 2.53
C VAL A 192 -5.70 4.71 1.30
N ASN A 193 -6.79 4.13 0.76
CA ASN A 193 -6.70 3.25 -0.41
C ASN A 193 -6.17 3.98 -1.64
N ILE A 194 -6.63 5.21 -1.89
CA ILE A 194 -6.15 6.03 -3.00
C ILE A 194 -4.66 6.37 -2.80
N ALA A 195 -4.25 6.80 -1.60
CA ALA A 195 -2.85 7.13 -1.30
C ALA A 195 -1.89 5.94 -1.57
N ALA A 196 -2.26 4.73 -1.14
CA ALA A 196 -1.47 3.52 -1.42
C ALA A 196 -1.41 3.23 -2.93
N ARG A 197 -2.51 3.43 -3.66
CA ARG A 197 -2.56 3.14 -5.11
C ARG A 197 -1.76 4.12 -5.94
N ILE A 198 -1.79 5.41 -5.62
CA ILE A 198 -0.98 6.40 -6.32
C ILE A 198 0.51 6.24 -6.00
N THR A 199 0.88 5.80 -4.79
CA THR A 199 2.27 5.43 -4.46
C THR A 199 2.78 4.31 -5.35
N ALA A 200 1.97 3.28 -5.55
CA ALA A 200 2.32 2.16 -6.43
C ALA A 200 2.45 2.56 -7.92
N LEU A 201 1.85 3.68 -8.33
CA LEU A 201 1.99 4.25 -9.68
C LEU A 201 3.22 5.15 -9.83
N ALA A 202 3.77 5.66 -8.73
CA ALA A 202 4.88 6.59 -8.75
C ALA A 202 6.16 5.89 -9.26
N SER A 203 6.90 6.60 -10.10
CA SER A 203 8.24 6.20 -10.52
C SER A 203 9.26 6.43 -9.39
N PRO A 204 10.44 5.78 -9.41
CA PRO A 204 11.47 6.03 -8.41
C PRO A 204 11.81 7.52 -8.29
N GLY A 205 11.72 8.07 -7.08
CA GLY A 205 11.95 9.49 -6.80
C GLY A 205 10.74 10.38 -7.04
N GLN A 206 9.61 9.85 -7.51
CA GLN A 206 8.41 10.61 -7.82
C GLN A 206 7.47 10.69 -6.61
N LEU A 207 6.87 11.87 -6.44
CA LEU A 207 5.75 12.09 -5.53
C LEU A 207 4.49 12.37 -6.34
N LEU A 208 3.49 11.51 -6.17
CA LEU A 208 2.16 11.68 -6.76
C LEU A 208 1.14 12.04 -5.70
N ALA A 209 0.22 12.94 -6.02
CA ALA A 209 -0.79 13.38 -5.07
C ALA A 209 -2.12 13.72 -5.72
N THR A 210 -3.17 13.74 -4.90
CA THR A 210 -4.48 14.27 -5.30
C THR A 210 -4.53 15.80 -5.18
N GLN A 211 -5.57 16.39 -5.78
CA GLN A 211 -5.74 17.83 -5.91
C GLN A 211 -5.52 18.65 -4.62
N PRO A 212 -6.09 18.30 -3.44
CA PRO A 212 -5.92 19.15 -2.25
C PRO A 212 -4.45 19.28 -1.80
N VAL A 213 -3.65 18.24 -2.04
CA VAL A 213 -2.22 18.24 -1.72
C VAL A 213 -1.44 19.05 -2.75
N ALA A 214 -1.81 18.92 -4.02
CA ALA A 214 -1.25 19.69 -5.12
C ALA A 214 -1.49 21.21 -4.94
N GLU A 215 -2.70 21.60 -4.54
CA GLU A 215 -3.04 22.99 -4.23
C GLU A 215 -2.21 23.54 -3.07
N ALA A 216 -2.04 22.76 -2.00
CA ALA A 216 -1.21 23.16 -0.87
C ALA A 216 0.28 23.30 -1.23
N ALA A 217 0.79 22.47 -2.14
CA ALA A 217 2.15 22.60 -2.65
C ALA A 217 2.30 23.84 -3.55
N ALA A 218 1.37 24.05 -4.49
CA ALA A 218 1.37 25.20 -5.38
C ALA A 218 1.29 26.53 -4.60
N ALA A 219 0.47 26.59 -3.55
CA ALA A 219 0.37 27.75 -2.65
C ALA A 219 1.70 28.11 -1.95
N ARG A 220 2.64 27.15 -1.88
CA ARG A 220 3.99 27.34 -1.32
C ARG A 220 5.05 27.59 -2.40
N GLY A 221 4.64 27.77 -3.67
CA GLY A 221 5.56 27.98 -4.80
C GLY A 221 6.30 26.73 -5.25
N ILE A 222 5.85 25.54 -4.85
CA ILE A 222 6.43 24.26 -5.27
C ILE A 222 5.87 23.92 -6.65
N LEU A 223 6.73 23.39 -7.54
CA LEU A 223 6.29 23.00 -8.88
C LEU A 223 5.32 21.82 -8.80
N VAL A 224 4.20 21.96 -9.49
CA VAL A 224 3.14 20.95 -9.60
C VAL A 224 2.83 20.73 -11.07
N ARG A 225 2.82 19.46 -11.49
CA ARG A 225 2.47 19.06 -12.85
C ARG A 225 1.18 18.25 -12.82
N ASP A 226 0.17 18.71 -13.56
CA ASP A 226 -1.08 17.99 -13.75
C ASP A 226 -0.87 16.77 -14.68
N LEU A 227 -1.30 15.59 -14.22
CA LEU A 227 -1.24 14.32 -14.95
C LEU A 227 -2.61 13.90 -15.50
N GLY A 228 -3.65 14.69 -15.23
CA GLY A 228 -5.02 14.46 -15.64
C GLY A 228 -5.76 13.46 -14.76
N MET A 229 -6.90 13.01 -15.28
CA MET A 229 -7.76 12.04 -14.62
C MET A 229 -7.25 10.61 -14.84
N VAL A 230 -7.00 9.88 -13.75
CA VAL A 230 -6.47 8.51 -13.79
C VAL A 230 -7.44 7.55 -13.13
N ALA A 231 -7.81 6.49 -13.85
CA ALA A 231 -8.57 5.38 -13.29
C ALA A 231 -7.67 4.52 -12.39
N LEU A 232 -8.01 4.44 -11.10
CA LEU A 232 -7.30 3.59 -10.15
C LEU A 232 -8.05 2.26 -9.98
N ARG A 233 -7.31 1.15 -9.95
CA ARG A 233 -7.90 -0.18 -9.73
C ARG A 233 -8.72 -0.19 -8.43
N SER A 234 -9.97 -0.66 -8.53
CA SER A 234 -10.89 -0.82 -7.39
C SER A 234 -11.25 0.48 -6.67
N VAL A 235 -11.04 1.63 -7.33
CA VAL A 235 -11.59 2.93 -6.92
C VAL A 235 -12.71 3.28 -7.88
N ALA A 236 -13.84 3.76 -7.37
CA ALA A 236 -14.93 4.20 -8.23
C ALA A 236 -14.58 5.54 -8.87
N GLY A 237 -14.65 5.61 -10.20
CA GLY A 237 -14.35 6.81 -10.97
C GLY A 237 -12.87 7.04 -11.24
N GLU A 238 -12.56 8.23 -11.75
CA GLU A 238 -11.20 8.69 -12.02
C GLU A 238 -10.78 9.69 -10.95
N VAL A 239 -9.48 9.75 -10.67
CA VAL A 239 -8.88 10.66 -9.69
C VAL A 239 -7.94 11.61 -10.43
N ALA A 240 -8.10 12.91 -10.22
CA ALA A 240 -7.14 13.91 -10.70
C ALA A 240 -5.80 13.70 -9.99
N LEU A 241 -4.76 13.44 -10.76
CA LEU A 241 -3.43 13.10 -10.25
C LEU A 241 -2.42 14.18 -10.63
N TYR A 242 -1.56 14.51 -9.68
CA TYR A 242 -0.55 15.55 -9.82
C TYR A 242 0.81 15.00 -9.40
N GLU A 243 1.85 15.41 -10.09
CA GLU A 243 3.22 15.26 -9.62
C GLU A 243 3.66 16.52 -8.89
N ILE A 244 4.30 16.35 -7.72
CA ILE A 244 4.81 17.46 -6.91
C ILE A 244 6.32 17.34 -6.82
N GLU A 245 7.04 18.37 -7.25
CA GLU A 245 8.51 18.38 -7.24
C GLU A 245 9.05 18.92 -5.90
N LEU A 246 9.02 18.07 -4.86
CA LEU A 246 9.63 18.40 -3.55
C LEU A 246 11.15 18.31 -3.55
N ALA A 247 11.71 17.61 -4.53
CA ALA A 247 13.14 17.55 -4.79
C ALA A 247 13.37 17.48 -6.32
N PRO A 248 14.45 18.09 -6.86
CA PRO A 248 14.70 18.16 -8.30
C PRO A 248 14.74 16.79 -8.96
N SER A 249 13.84 16.51 -9.90
CA SER A 249 13.67 15.20 -10.53
C SER A 249 15.01 14.56 -10.89
N ALA A 250 15.22 13.32 -10.42
CA ALA A 250 16.41 12.56 -10.78
C ALA A 250 16.35 12.26 -12.27
N ASP A 251 17.43 12.52 -13.00
CA ASP A 251 17.52 12.13 -14.41
C ASP A 251 17.46 10.58 -14.46
N PRO A 252 16.45 9.99 -15.13
CA PRO A 252 16.27 8.54 -15.20
C PRO A 252 17.49 7.77 -15.68
N ALA A 253 18.38 8.41 -16.45
CA ALA A 253 19.64 7.81 -16.90
C ALA A 253 20.58 7.44 -15.74
N TRP A 254 20.43 8.07 -14.57
CA TRP A 254 21.28 7.87 -13.38
C TRP A 254 20.64 6.99 -12.30
N ILE A 255 19.52 6.36 -12.63
CA ILE A 255 18.83 5.44 -11.74
C ILE A 255 19.21 4.02 -12.14
N ASP A 256 19.86 3.30 -11.23
CA ASP A 256 20.18 1.88 -11.46
C ASP A 256 18.88 1.11 -11.77
N PRO A 257 18.78 0.38 -12.90
CA PRO A 257 17.54 -0.25 -13.30
C PRO A 257 17.13 -1.44 -12.41
N VAL A 258 18.07 -2.00 -11.65
CA VAL A 258 17.87 -3.14 -10.75
C VAL A 258 17.44 -2.65 -9.37
N CYS A 259 18.32 -1.97 -8.64
CA CYS A 259 18.09 -1.61 -7.24
C CYS A 259 17.52 -0.20 -7.04
N LYS A 260 17.39 0.60 -8.10
CA LYS A 260 16.89 1.99 -8.07
C LYS A 260 17.72 2.95 -7.22
N MET A 261 18.97 2.62 -6.94
CA MET A 261 19.95 3.54 -6.38
C MET A 261 20.21 4.69 -7.37
N HIS A 262 20.19 5.91 -6.85
CA HIS A 262 20.56 7.10 -7.60
C HIS A 262 22.06 7.33 -7.51
N ALA A 263 22.71 7.47 -8.66
CA ALA A 263 24.17 7.43 -8.75
C ALA A 263 24.89 8.64 -8.14
N PRO A 264 25.88 8.43 -7.24
CA PRO A 264 27.07 9.25 -7.24
C PRO A 264 27.97 8.84 -8.42
N TYR A 265 28.19 9.78 -9.33
CA TYR A 265 28.88 9.60 -10.63
C TYR A 265 30.21 8.84 -10.59
N SER A 266 30.93 8.80 -9.46
CA SER A 266 32.29 8.28 -9.38
C SER A 266 32.42 6.75 -9.25
N SER A 267 31.36 6.03 -8.84
CA SER A 267 31.42 4.59 -8.56
C SER A 267 30.63 3.71 -9.54
N TYR A 268 29.86 4.31 -10.45
CA TYR A 268 29.00 3.58 -11.37
C TYR A 268 29.76 3.14 -12.63
N SER A 269 29.42 1.95 -13.14
CA SER A 269 29.97 1.40 -14.37
C SER A 269 28.89 1.13 -15.41
N ARG A 270 29.29 1.05 -16.67
CA ARG A 270 28.47 0.56 -17.77
C ARG A 270 29.25 -0.45 -18.60
N ALA A 271 28.58 -1.53 -18.99
CA ALA A 271 29.16 -2.62 -19.77
C ALA A 271 29.50 -2.21 -21.21
N ALA A 272 28.78 -1.21 -21.73
CA ALA A 272 28.81 -0.79 -23.13
C ALA A 272 28.75 0.74 -23.25
N PRO A 273 29.19 1.32 -24.39
CA PRO A 273 29.10 2.76 -24.66
C PRO A 273 27.67 3.30 -24.63
N GLU A 274 26.70 2.42 -24.87
CA GLU A 274 25.26 2.70 -24.79
C GLU A 274 24.62 1.72 -23.81
N GLY A 275 23.73 2.19 -22.94
CA GLY A 275 23.05 1.37 -21.94
C GLY A 275 22.92 2.04 -20.58
N PRO A 276 22.22 1.38 -19.64
CA PRO A 276 22.02 1.92 -18.30
C PRO A 276 23.32 1.89 -17.48
N TRP A 277 23.38 2.77 -16.49
CA TRP A 277 24.42 2.77 -15.46
C TRP A 277 24.04 1.85 -14.30
N PHE A 278 25.04 1.18 -13.74
CA PHE A 278 24.86 0.26 -12.60
C PHE A 278 25.63 0.72 -11.37
N CYS A 279 25.00 0.60 -10.21
CA CYS A 279 25.57 0.97 -8.92
C CYS A 279 26.65 -0.02 -8.44
N SER A 280 26.65 -1.23 -9.00
CA SER A 280 27.59 -2.28 -8.69
C SER A 280 27.69 -3.33 -9.82
N PRO A 281 28.78 -4.13 -9.84
CA PRO A 281 28.88 -5.29 -10.71
C PRO A 281 27.76 -6.33 -10.50
N GLN A 282 27.21 -6.44 -9.28
CA GLN A 282 26.13 -7.37 -8.97
C GLN A 282 24.81 -6.95 -9.63
N CYS A 283 24.49 -5.65 -9.62
CA CYS A 283 23.35 -5.11 -10.37
C CYS A 283 23.53 -5.31 -11.87
N GLU A 284 24.73 -5.04 -12.41
CA GLU A 284 25.03 -5.27 -13.82
C GLU A 284 24.81 -6.73 -14.22
N GLU A 285 25.33 -7.68 -13.43
CA GLU A 285 25.17 -9.12 -13.68
C GLU A 285 23.71 -9.58 -13.52
N ALA A 286 22.97 -9.05 -12.53
CA ALA A 286 21.54 -9.33 -12.38
C ALA A 286 20.74 -8.85 -13.61
N TYR A 287 21.00 -7.62 -14.07
CA TYR A 287 20.37 -7.05 -15.25
C TYR A 287 20.68 -7.87 -16.50
N ARG A 288 21.95 -8.24 -16.72
CA ARG A 288 22.38 -9.03 -17.88
C ARG A 288 21.70 -10.40 -17.93
N ARG A 289 21.48 -11.03 -16.79
CA ARG A 289 20.78 -12.33 -16.70
C ARG A 289 19.30 -12.26 -17.03
N SER A 290 18.64 -11.13 -16.78
CA SER A 290 17.18 -10.99 -16.98
C SER A 290 16.75 -9.54 -17.21
N PRO A 291 17.11 -8.91 -18.34
CA PRO A 291 16.84 -7.49 -18.57
C PRO A 291 15.34 -7.16 -18.61
N GLN A 292 14.51 -8.10 -19.06
CA GLN A 292 13.04 -7.98 -19.08
C GLN A 292 12.40 -7.86 -17.68
N THR A 293 13.11 -8.25 -16.62
CA THR A 293 12.64 -8.11 -15.23
C THR A 293 12.75 -6.66 -14.75
N TYR A 294 13.71 -5.91 -15.31
CA TYR A 294 14.08 -4.59 -14.83
C TYR A 294 13.67 -3.52 -15.84
N THR A 295 12.46 -2.99 -15.67
CA THR A 295 11.99 -1.86 -16.47
C THR A 295 12.87 -0.65 -16.23
N LEU A 296 13.38 -0.06 -17.31
CA LEU A 296 14.11 1.20 -17.25
C LEU A 296 13.16 2.31 -16.75
N PRO A 297 13.60 3.14 -15.80
CA PRO A 297 12.83 4.30 -15.38
C PRO A 297 12.58 5.22 -16.59
N ARG A 298 11.37 5.81 -16.65
CA ARG A 298 10.91 6.69 -17.72
C ARG A 298 10.94 8.14 -17.29
#